data_AF-A0A127CGZ6-F1
#
_entry.id   AF-A0A127CGZ6-F1
#
_cell.length_a   1.000
_cell.length_b   1.000
_cell.length_c   1.000
_cell.angle_alpha   90.00
_cell.angle_beta   90.00
_cell.angle_gamma   90.00
#
_symmetry.space_group_name_H-M   'P 1'
#
loop_
_entity.id
_entity.type
_entity.pdbx_description
1 polymer ?
#
loop_
_entity_poly.entity_id
_entity_poly.type
_entity_poly.pdbx_seq_one_letter_code
_entity_poly.pdbx_strand_id
1 'polypeptide(L)'
;MSFGIGLGAFAEGLTRGIGTGMSIKDARLNRALKKRQLDMQEQQMGFQRQQFGETQRMNNARIEGLGIANDRNRLQFAGERQAYEDTQATRGVFKQGIEEAQKNTDGSPAAVNSYFANEYGPKVAQHFMEIGQPDTAEKWNSWVKDKNVQKAQAYGGQMLNAMEAGDWDGVGKYFGLAYNSHGYYPNGITFTGLEYDRDDAGDVTGATLSFRNDETGEESTTWINSKRDLMGLIEAAADPLKVFEQTQQLERAKAAQSAKTQAEIDKENRDHAWEAQKAGIDQQNKLEAQGNQSMLNDAEAAAKARRAAENPTLDNKVAQDTAAKVAILKQYGYSDDDIAKLVPNLLDISDGKPMNQRVEALVKTLSANDLGGSDGFSRKSPEEQAKIAFDMIQAIDSVSSQSQSSSSQAGQPPAQQSAGPGLTPPAADQGTAKGGRVSAGIPFYDPKTGKVVIINP
;
A
#
# COMPACT_ATOMS: atom_id res chain seq x y z
N MET A 1 11.00 43.08 12.59
CA MET A 1 11.02 41.98 11.59
C MET A 1 11.67 40.78 12.25
N SER A 2 10.91 39.72 12.43
CA SER A 2 11.24 38.57 13.28
C SER A 2 12.06 37.53 12.51
N PHE A 3 13.30 37.29 12.93
CA PHE A 3 14.10 36.15 12.51
C PHE A 3 14.35 35.27 13.73
N GLY A 4 13.48 34.27 13.89
CA GLY A 4 13.56 33.22 14.91
C GLY A 4 13.66 31.84 14.26
N ILE A 5 14.53 31.69 13.27
CA ILE A 5 14.78 30.45 12.53
C ILE A 5 16.29 30.23 12.58
N GLY A 6 16.77 29.32 13.42
CA GLY A 6 18.21 29.08 13.56
C GLY A 6 18.60 27.66 13.95
N LEU A 7 17.85 27.00 14.84
CA LEU A 7 18.22 25.65 15.29
C LEU A 7 17.22 24.55 14.88
N GLY A 8 15.93 24.89 14.74
CA GLY A 8 14.92 23.95 14.23
C GLY A 8 15.09 23.60 12.74
N ALA A 9 15.53 24.56 11.92
CA ALA A 9 15.75 24.36 10.48
C ALA A 9 16.98 23.49 10.17
N PHE A 10 17.97 23.42 11.07
CA PHE A 10 19.17 22.62 10.91
C PHE A 10 18.91 21.12 11.15
N ALA A 11 18.13 20.78 12.18
CA ALA A 11 17.68 19.39 12.41
C ALA A 11 16.79 18.88 11.27
N GLU A 12 15.91 19.74 10.71
CA GLU A 12 15.08 19.41 9.56
C GLU A 12 15.88 19.32 8.25
N GLY A 13 16.97 20.09 8.11
CA GLY A 13 17.89 20.07 6.97
C GLY A 13 18.83 18.85 6.95
N LEU A 14 19.38 18.45 8.10
CA LEU A 14 20.29 17.31 8.24
C LEU A 14 19.57 15.97 7.92
N THR A 15 18.33 15.83 8.37
CA THR A 15 17.50 14.62 8.13
C THR A 15 17.10 14.48 6.65
N ARG A 16 16.98 15.58 5.89
CA ARG A 16 16.72 15.57 4.44
C ARG A 16 17.98 15.39 3.59
N GLY A 17 19.16 15.75 4.10
CA GLY A 17 20.43 15.70 3.37
C GLY A 17 20.97 14.28 3.15
N ILE A 18 20.88 13.41 4.15
CA ILE A 18 21.51 12.08 4.14
C ILE A 18 20.81 11.09 3.17
N GLY A 19 19.52 11.30 2.86
CA GLY A 19 18.77 10.46 1.91
C GLY A 19 19.04 10.72 0.43
N THR A 20 19.69 11.84 0.07
CA THR A 20 19.69 12.34 -1.32
C THR A 20 20.99 12.00 -2.08
N GLY A 21 22.06 11.59 -1.38
CA GLY A 21 23.40 11.38 -1.97
C GLY A 21 23.61 10.07 -2.75
N MET A 22 22.89 8.99 -2.43
CA MET A 22 23.10 7.67 -3.06
C MET A 22 22.16 7.38 -4.24
N SER A 23 21.17 8.23 -4.54
CA SER A 23 20.11 7.91 -5.52
C SER A 23 20.42 8.29 -6.98
N ILE A 24 21.54 8.96 -7.27
CA ILE A 24 21.69 9.66 -8.57
C ILE A 24 22.10 8.72 -9.73
N LYS A 25 22.71 7.56 -9.47
CA LYS A 25 23.05 6.58 -10.52
C LYS A 25 21.95 5.53 -10.78
N ASP A 26 21.15 5.14 -9.78
CA ASP A 26 19.97 4.28 -9.97
C ASP A 26 18.72 5.03 -10.47
N ALA A 27 18.70 6.36 -10.36
CA ALA A 27 17.55 7.18 -10.74
C ALA A 27 17.16 7.09 -12.23
N ARG A 28 18.05 6.71 -13.16
CA ARG A 28 17.67 6.61 -14.58
C ARG A 28 16.93 5.32 -14.92
N LEU A 29 17.36 4.19 -14.34
CA LEU A 29 16.69 2.90 -14.51
C LEU A 29 15.38 2.86 -13.70
N ASN A 30 15.41 3.38 -12.47
CA ASN A 30 14.21 3.56 -11.66
C ASN A 30 13.26 4.60 -12.25
N ARG A 31 13.70 5.65 -12.95
CA ARG A 31 12.76 6.56 -13.65
C ARG A 31 12.00 5.86 -14.76
N ALA A 32 12.61 4.92 -15.48
CA ALA A 32 11.92 4.17 -16.54
C ALA A 32 10.89 3.18 -15.98
N LEU A 33 11.25 2.44 -14.92
CA LEU A 33 10.34 1.52 -14.23
C LEU A 33 9.25 2.27 -13.46
N LYS A 34 9.62 3.34 -12.75
CA LYS A 34 8.69 4.22 -12.03
C LYS A 34 7.78 4.97 -12.97
N LYS A 35 8.21 5.33 -14.20
CA LYS A 35 7.32 5.90 -15.23
C LYS A 35 6.28 4.87 -15.69
N ARG A 36 6.67 3.61 -15.90
CA ARG A 36 5.71 2.53 -16.22
C ARG A 36 4.76 2.22 -15.07
N GLN A 37 5.25 2.22 -13.82
CA GLN A 37 4.40 2.08 -12.63
C GLN A 37 3.51 3.32 -12.43
N LEU A 38 4.01 4.53 -12.72
CA LEU A 38 3.24 5.77 -12.67
C LEU A 38 2.16 5.77 -13.73
N ASP A 39 2.41 5.35 -14.97
CA ASP A 39 1.38 5.28 -16.01
C ASP A 39 0.27 4.28 -15.62
N MET A 40 0.64 3.14 -15.01
CA MET A 40 -0.33 2.16 -14.47
C MET A 40 -1.10 2.69 -13.26
N GLN A 41 -0.39 3.36 -12.34
CA GLN A 41 -0.96 3.97 -11.14
C GLN A 41 -1.79 5.21 -11.49
N GLU A 42 -1.47 5.93 -12.56
CA GLU A 42 -2.22 7.08 -13.07
C GLU A 42 -3.47 6.63 -13.82
N GLN A 43 -3.46 5.45 -14.46
CA GLN A 43 -4.68 4.78 -14.92
C GLN A 43 -5.59 4.37 -13.76
N GLN A 44 -5.04 3.74 -12.70
CA GLN A 44 -5.82 3.38 -11.51
C GLN A 44 -6.27 4.61 -10.71
N MET A 45 -5.41 5.62 -10.57
CA MET A 45 -5.73 6.89 -9.92
C MET A 45 -6.62 7.77 -10.79
N GLY A 46 -6.68 7.58 -12.12
CA GLY A 46 -7.67 8.20 -12.98
C GLY A 46 -9.07 7.69 -12.65
N PHE A 47 -9.20 6.37 -12.47
CA PHE A 47 -10.44 5.73 -12.04
C PHE A 47 -10.81 6.11 -10.59
N GLN A 48 -9.84 6.14 -9.67
CA GLN A 48 -10.06 6.62 -8.31
C GLN A 48 -10.29 8.14 -8.24
N ARG A 49 -9.66 8.99 -9.07
CA ARG A 49 -9.89 10.44 -9.10
C ARG A 49 -11.26 10.79 -9.66
N GLN A 50 -11.81 9.98 -10.56
CA GLN A 50 -13.21 10.15 -10.97
C GLN A 50 -14.14 9.84 -9.80
N GLN A 51 -13.92 8.73 -9.07
CA GLN A 51 -14.75 8.40 -7.89
C GLN A 51 -14.54 9.34 -6.70
N PHE A 52 -13.29 9.72 -6.37
CA PHE A 52 -12.96 10.68 -5.32
C PHE A 52 -13.32 12.11 -5.71
N GLY A 53 -13.25 12.46 -6.99
CA GLY A 53 -13.68 13.76 -7.50
C GLY A 53 -15.19 13.93 -7.36
N GLU A 54 -15.98 12.90 -7.64
CA GLU A 54 -17.42 12.89 -7.38
C GLU A 54 -17.73 12.88 -5.88
N THR A 55 -16.99 12.12 -5.08
CA THR A 55 -17.17 12.07 -3.62
C THR A 55 -16.76 13.38 -2.92
N GLN A 56 -15.67 14.03 -3.36
CA GLN A 56 -15.26 15.34 -2.87
C GLN A 56 -16.16 16.46 -3.37
N ARG A 57 -16.69 16.39 -4.60
CA ARG A 57 -17.70 17.35 -5.07
C ARG A 57 -19.00 17.20 -4.28
N MET A 58 -19.42 15.98 -3.95
CA MET A 58 -20.56 15.74 -3.06
C MET A 58 -20.30 16.20 -1.62
N ASN A 59 -19.09 15.98 -1.09
CA ASN A 59 -18.73 16.45 0.26
C ASN A 59 -18.53 17.97 0.32
N ASN A 60 -17.91 18.61 -0.67
CA ASN A 60 -17.77 20.06 -0.72
C ASN A 60 -19.13 20.74 -0.97
N ALA A 61 -19.99 20.21 -1.85
CA ALA A 61 -21.35 20.72 -2.01
C ALA A 61 -22.19 20.56 -0.73
N ARG A 62 -21.96 19.50 0.05
CA ARG A 62 -22.58 19.28 1.36
C ARG A 62 -21.99 20.18 2.46
N ILE A 63 -20.71 20.53 2.40
CA ILE A 63 -20.01 21.41 3.37
C ILE A 63 -20.30 22.90 3.09
N GLU A 64 -20.37 23.31 1.83
CA GLU A 64 -20.79 24.67 1.42
C GLU A 64 -22.27 24.92 1.71
N GLY A 65 -23.10 23.87 1.63
CA GLY A 65 -24.50 23.93 2.07
C GLY A 65 -24.72 24.01 3.59
N LEU A 66 -23.67 23.82 4.41
CA LEU A 66 -23.77 23.75 5.88
C LEU A 66 -22.99 24.83 6.65
N GLY A 67 -22.24 25.73 5.99
CA GLY A 67 -21.62 26.90 6.65
C GLY A 67 -20.46 26.64 7.63
N ILE A 68 -19.93 25.41 7.71
CA ILE A 68 -18.97 24.97 8.77
C ILE A 68 -17.52 25.45 8.53
N ALA A 69 -17.18 25.95 7.33
CA ALA A 69 -15.80 26.31 6.99
C ALA A 69 -15.28 27.59 7.70
N ASN A 70 -16.16 28.53 8.06
CA ASN A 70 -15.74 29.79 8.68
C ASN A 70 -15.40 29.65 10.17
N ASP A 71 -16.05 28.74 10.90
CA ASP A 71 -15.82 28.59 12.34
C ASP A 71 -14.53 27.83 12.65
N ARG A 72 -14.12 26.88 11.79
CA ARG A 72 -12.90 26.08 11.99
C ARG A 72 -11.63 26.93 11.87
N ASN A 73 -11.58 27.84 10.91
CA ASN A 73 -10.46 28.77 10.75
C ASN A 73 -10.42 29.79 11.91
N ARG A 74 -11.57 30.29 12.36
CA ARG A 74 -11.65 31.25 13.46
C ARG A 74 -11.20 30.66 14.80
N LEU A 75 -11.49 29.39 15.05
CA LEU A 75 -11.04 28.64 16.24
C LEU A 75 -9.53 28.36 16.21
N GLN A 76 -8.94 28.09 15.04
CA GLN A 76 -7.48 27.92 14.90
C GLN A 76 -6.72 29.22 15.23
N PHE A 77 -7.13 30.35 14.65
CA PHE A 77 -6.47 31.64 14.91
C PHE A 77 -6.62 32.14 16.36
N ALA A 78 -7.72 31.81 17.02
CA ALA A 78 -7.91 32.12 18.45
C ALA A 78 -6.97 31.30 19.34
N GLY A 79 -6.82 30.00 19.05
CA GLY A 79 -5.90 29.12 19.78
C GLY A 79 -4.43 29.50 19.61
N GLU A 80 -4.02 29.91 18.41
CA GLU A 80 -2.65 30.37 18.15
C GLU A 80 -2.30 31.67 18.87
N ARG A 81 -3.24 32.63 18.94
CA ARG A 81 -3.04 33.87 19.71
C ARG A 81 -2.91 33.60 21.21
N GLN A 82 -3.78 32.76 21.75
CA GLN A 82 -3.73 32.39 23.16
C GLN A 82 -2.43 31.68 23.50
N ALA A 83 -1.98 30.73 22.67
CA ALA A 83 -0.69 30.07 22.86
C ALA A 83 0.50 31.04 22.84
N TYR A 84 0.45 32.08 21.99
CA TYR A 84 1.48 33.12 21.94
C TYR A 84 1.48 34.00 23.20
N GLU A 85 0.30 34.43 23.66
CA GLU A 85 0.13 35.22 24.89
C GLU A 85 0.60 34.42 26.12
N ASP A 86 0.21 33.15 26.22
CA ASP A 86 0.64 32.25 27.29
C ASP A 86 2.17 32.08 27.31
N THR A 87 2.80 31.94 26.14
CA THR A 87 4.27 31.85 26.02
C THR A 87 4.96 33.14 26.49
N GLN A 88 4.39 34.31 26.18
CA GLN A 88 4.95 35.59 26.62
C GLN A 88 4.78 35.78 28.13
N ALA A 89 3.65 35.35 28.70
CA ALA A 89 3.43 35.36 30.14
C ALA A 89 4.44 34.46 30.87
N THR A 90 4.68 33.23 30.40
CA THR A 90 5.69 32.33 30.98
C THR A 90 7.09 32.94 30.93
N ARG A 91 7.45 33.59 29.81
CA ARG A 91 8.72 34.32 29.68
C ARG A 91 8.82 35.52 30.62
N GLY A 92 7.71 36.17 30.94
CA GLY A 92 7.64 37.24 31.94
C GLY A 92 8.00 36.72 33.34
N VAL A 93 7.40 35.58 33.73
CA VAL A 93 7.73 34.89 35.00
C VAL A 93 9.20 34.48 35.04
N PHE A 94 9.76 34.04 33.91
CA PHE A 94 11.18 33.71 33.79
C PHE A 94 12.12 34.89 34.03
N LYS A 95 11.91 36.00 33.31
CA LYS A 95 12.75 37.19 33.47
C LYS A 95 12.73 37.70 34.91
N GLN A 96 11.54 37.74 35.52
CA GLN A 96 11.40 38.08 36.94
C GLN A 96 12.15 37.11 37.83
N GLY A 97 12.06 35.80 37.58
CA GLY A 97 12.78 34.77 38.32
C GLY A 97 14.30 34.93 38.27
N ILE A 98 14.88 35.22 37.10
CA ILE A 98 16.33 35.50 36.98
C ILE A 98 16.71 36.76 37.74
N GLU A 99 15.97 37.86 37.54
CA GLU A 99 16.26 39.13 38.22
C GLU A 99 16.17 38.98 39.75
N GLU A 100 15.18 38.24 40.24
CA GLU A 100 15.02 37.92 41.66
C GLU A 100 16.14 36.99 42.14
N ALA A 101 16.56 35.99 41.36
CA ALA A 101 17.69 35.13 41.70
C ALA A 101 18.99 35.94 41.82
N GLN A 102 19.26 36.81 40.85
CA GLN A 102 20.45 37.69 40.87
C GLN A 102 20.41 38.66 42.05
N LYS A 103 19.23 39.18 42.42
CA LYS A 103 19.07 40.11 43.57
C LYS A 103 19.14 39.41 44.93
N ASN A 104 18.65 38.18 45.03
CA ASN A 104 18.48 37.46 46.30
C ASN A 104 19.54 36.38 46.54
N THR A 105 20.49 36.21 45.64
CA THR A 105 21.60 35.27 45.78
C THR A 105 22.94 35.99 45.66
N ASP A 106 23.98 35.40 46.24
CA ASP A 106 25.36 35.85 46.09
C ASP A 106 25.98 35.44 44.73
N GLY A 107 25.14 34.99 43.78
CA GLY A 107 25.57 34.44 42.50
C GLY A 107 26.27 33.07 42.60
N SER A 108 26.35 32.48 43.80
CA SER A 108 26.93 31.14 43.95
C SER A 108 26.06 30.10 43.25
N PRO A 109 26.67 29.08 42.60
CA PRO A 109 25.92 27.99 41.97
C PRO A 109 24.88 27.34 42.88
N ALA A 110 25.18 27.22 44.18
CA ALA A 110 24.27 26.63 45.16
C ALA A 110 23.06 27.54 45.45
N ALA A 111 23.27 28.84 45.58
CA ALA A 111 22.19 29.79 45.84
C ALA A 111 21.28 29.97 44.61
N VAL A 112 21.87 30.06 43.41
CA VAL A 112 21.11 30.10 42.14
C VAL A 112 20.29 28.83 41.95
N ASN A 113 20.87 27.65 42.19
CA ASN A 113 20.15 26.38 42.10
C ASN A 113 19.04 26.27 43.15
N SER A 114 19.29 26.70 44.38
CA SER A 114 18.28 26.71 45.45
C SER A 114 17.11 27.61 45.10
N TYR A 115 17.37 28.82 44.62
CA TYR A 115 16.33 29.74 44.18
C TYR A 115 15.52 29.16 43.03
N PHE A 116 16.20 28.62 42.02
CA PHE A 116 15.54 28.05 40.86
C PHE A 116 14.64 26.86 41.23
N ALA A 117 15.14 25.92 42.02
CA ALA A 117 14.40 24.72 42.39
C ALA A 117 13.23 24.98 43.35
N ASN A 118 13.39 25.93 44.29
CA ASN A 118 12.42 26.15 45.36
C ASN A 118 11.42 27.28 45.06
N GLU A 119 11.80 28.31 44.30
CA GLU A 119 10.95 29.48 44.03
C GLU A 119 10.48 29.49 42.58
N TYR A 120 11.41 29.42 41.63
CA TYR A 120 11.08 29.61 40.21
C TYR A 120 10.38 28.40 39.58
N GLY A 121 10.93 27.20 39.78
CA GLY A 121 10.39 25.95 39.24
C GLY A 121 8.90 25.76 39.56
N PRO A 122 8.48 25.90 40.83
CA PRO A 122 7.07 25.83 41.21
C PRO A 122 6.17 26.87 40.54
N LYS A 123 6.62 28.13 40.38
CA LYS A 123 5.83 29.19 39.70
C LYS A 123 5.57 28.85 38.24
N VAL A 124 6.56 28.32 37.52
CA VAL A 124 6.39 27.89 36.12
C VAL A 124 5.46 26.68 36.03
N ALA A 125 5.61 25.71 36.94
CA ALA A 125 4.71 24.57 37.01
C ALA A 125 3.26 25.01 37.23
N GLN A 126 3.05 25.95 38.16
CA GLN A 126 1.74 26.53 38.43
C GLN A 126 1.17 27.23 37.20
N HIS A 127 1.97 28.02 36.47
CA HIS A 127 1.54 28.64 35.22
C HIS A 127 1.09 27.60 34.18
N PHE A 128 1.86 26.52 34.00
CA PHE A 128 1.43 25.42 33.13
C PHE A 128 0.10 24.79 33.57
N MET A 129 -0.14 24.67 34.88
CA MET A 129 -1.44 24.21 35.40
C MET A 129 -2.56 25.21 35.08
N GLU A 130 -2.32 26.51 35.22
CA GLU A 130 -3.29 27.58 34.97
C GLU A 130 -3.73 27.65 33.50
N ILE A 131 -2.80 27.42 32.55
CA ILE A 131 -3.10 27.36 31.12
C ILE A 131 -3.60 25.97 30.64
N GLY A 132 -3.96 25.08 31.57
CA GLY A 132 -4.53 23.77 31.25
C GLY A 132 -3.54 22.76 30.66
N GLN A 133 -2.25 22.87 31.01
CA GLN A 133 -1.18 21.96 30.60
C GLN A 133 -0.59 21.16 31.78
N PRO A 134 -1.38 20.31 32.47
CA PRO A 134 -0.92 19.59 33.65
C PRO A 134 0.23 18.61 33.37
N ASP A 135 0.22 17.94 32.22
CA ASP A 135 1.31 17.03 31.82
C ASP A 135 2.63 17.79 31.63
N THR A 136 2.56 19.01 31.07
CA THR A 136 3.75 19.88 30.92
C THR A 136 4.25 20.32 32.30
N ALA A 137 3.35 20.65 33.23
CA ALA A 137 3.70 21.01 34.59
C ALA A 137 4.39 19.86 35.35
N GLU A 138 3.90 18.63 35.21
CA GLU A 138 4.51 17.45 35.83
C GLU A 138 5.90 17.15 35.26
N LYS A 139 6.04 17.20 33.93
CA LYS A 139 7.34 17.04 33.25
C LYS A 139 8.33 18.12 33.66
N TRP A 140 7.88 19.37 33.72
CA TRP A 140 8.70 20.49 34.20
C TRP A 140 9.17 20.25 35.63
N ASN A 141 8.25 19.93 36.55
CA ASN A 141 8.56 19.64 37.95
C ASN A 141 9.58 18.50 38.11
N SER A 142 9.49 17.48 37.25
CA SER A 142 10.45 16.37 37.24
C SER A 142 11.80 16.82 36.70
N TRP A 143 11.80 17.55 35.58
CA TRP A 143 13.01 18.04 34.92
C TRP A 143 13.82 18.98 35.81
N VAL A 144 13.19 19.96 36.48
CA VAL A 144 13.89 20.91 37.36
C VAL A 144 14.41 20.29 38.66
N LYS A 145 13.93 19.11 39.04
CA LYS A 145 14.41 18.34 40.20
C LYS A 145 15.57 17.40 39.85
N ASP A 146 15.87 17.21 38.57
CA ASP A 146 17.00 16.39 38.16
C ASP A 146 18.32 17.09 38.55
N LYS A 147 19.20 16.35 39.22
CA LYS A 147 20.47 16.89 39.74
C LYS A 147 21.42 17.35 38.62
N ASN A 148 21.41 16.69 37.48
CA ASN A 148 22.23 17.07 36.33
C ASN A 148 21.66 18.32 35.66
N VAL A 149 20.33 18.45 35.59
CA VAL A 149 19.67 19.68 35.13
C VAL A 149 20.02 20.85 36.04
N GLN A 150 19.91 20.70 37.36
CA GLN A 150 20.32 21.74 38.31
C GLN A 150 21.79 22.12 38.15
N LYS A 151 22.67 21.13 37.94
CA LYS A 151 24.09 21.38 37.68
C LYS A 151 24.31 22.16 36.38
N ALA A 152 23.59 21.82 35.32
CA ALA A 152 23.64 22.53 34.04
C ALA A 152 23.16 23.98 34.16
N GLN A 153 22.09 24.21 34.93
CA GLN A 153 21.54 25.53 35.21
C GLN A 153 22.54 26.41 35.97
N ALA A 154 23.22 25.85 36.97
CA ALA A 154 24.33 26.52 37.65
C ALA A 154 25.43 26.96 36.66
N TYR A 155 25.77 26.11 35.69
CA TYR A 155 26.69 26.50 34.62
C TYR A 155 26.11 27.59 33.71
N GLY A 156 24.81 27.58 33.43
CA GLY A 156 24.13 28.66 32.74
C GLY A 156 24.27 30.01 33.46
N GLY A 157 24.12 30.04 34.79
CA GLY A 157 24.36 31.26 35.60
C GLY A 157 25.83 31.72 35.54
N GLN A 158 26.79 30.81 35.64
CA GLN A 158 28.21 31.13 35.50
C GLN A 158 28.57 31.64 34.10
N MET A 159 27.90 31.11 33.08
CA MET A 159 28.04 31.56 31.69
C MET A 159 27.57 33.01 31.52
N LEU A 160 26.43 33.39 32.12
CA LEU A 160 25.95 34.78 32.10
C LEU A 160 26.90 35.72 32.84
N ASN A 161 27.38 35.33 34.02
CA ASN A 161 28.36 36.13 34.77
C ASN A 161 29.66 36.34 33.97
N ALA A 162 30.16 35.29 33.31
CA ALA A 162 31.34 35.38 32.45
C ALA A 162 31.09 36.34 31.26
N MET A 163 29.90 36.27 30.66
CA MET A 163 29.49 37.17 29.58
C MET A 163 29.45 38.64 30.04
N GLU A 164 28.86 38.92 31.20
CA GLU A 164 28.83 40.28 31.78
C GLU A 164 30.23 40.82 32.11
N ALA A 165 31.14 39.93 32.53
CA ALA A 165 32.54 40.27 32.79
C ALA A 165 33.39 40.42 31.51
N GLY A 166 32.86 40.11 30.33
CA GLY A 166 33.62 40.05 29.08
C GLY A 166 34.60 38.87 29.00
N ASP A 167 34.48 37.89 29.89
CA ASP A 167 35.26 36.65 29.92
C ASP A 167 34.68 35.61 28.94
N TRP A 168 34.98 35.79 27.66
CA TRP A 168 34.49 34.91 26.60
C TRP A 168 35.03 33.47 26.73
N ASP A 169 36.25 33.26 27.21
CA ASP A 169 36.75 31.89 27.44
C ASP A 169 35.95 31.19 28.54
N GLY A 170 35.57 31.92 29.59
CA GLY A 170 34.63 31.48 30.61
C GLY A 170 33.25 31.14 30.03
N VAL A 171 32.72 31.96 29.13
CA VAL A 171 31.45 31.68 28.43
C VAL A 171 31.52 30.34 27.70
N GLY A 172 32.53 30.11 26.87
CA GLY A 172 32.67 28.86 26.11
C GLY A 172 32.81 27.63 27.01
N LYS A 173 33.58 27.74 28.09
CA LYS A 173 33.73 26.69 29.10
C LYS A 173 32.39 26.32 29.74
N TYR A 174 31.65 27.31 30.25
CA TYR A 174 30.39 27.05 30.96
C TYR A 174 29.26 26.65 30.01
N PHE A 175 29.26 27.16 28.77
CA PHE A 175 28.38 26.68 27.71
C PHE A 175 28.57 25.18 27.49
N GLY A 176 29.82 24.72 27.29
CA GLY A 176 30.09 23.30 27.07
C GLY A 176 29.73 22.43 28.26
N LEU A 177 29.99 22.90 29.49
CA LEU A 177 29.59 22.18 30.71
C LEU A 177 28.07 22.09 30.87
N ALA A 178 27.33 23.15 30.57
CA ALA A 178 25.87 23.15 30.59
C ALA A 178 25.31 22.23 29.50
N TYR A 179 25.78 22.38 28.26
CA TYR A 179 25.29 21.63 27.10
C TYR A 179 25.50 20.12 27.27
N ASN A 180 26.69 19.72 27.71
CA ASN A 180 27.07 18.32 27.88
C ASN A 180 26.56 17.70 29.20
N SER A 181 25.81 18.45 30.02
CA SER A 181 25.21 17.90 31.22
C SER A 181 24.05 16.98 30.85
N HIS A 182 24.12 15.73 31.33
CA HIS A 182 23.13 14.70 31.03
C HIS A 182 21.71 15.17 31.37
N GLY A 183 20.75 14.96 30.47
CA GLY A 183 19.35 15.35 30.66
C GLY A 183 19.03 16.83 30.41
N TYR A 184 20.03 17.69 30.21
CA TYR A 184 19.79 19.10 29.87
C TYR A 184 19.47 19.29 28.38
N TYR A 185 20.29 18.70 27.49
CA TYR A 185 19.98 18.58 26.06
C TYR A 185 19.95 17.10 25.62
N PRO A 186 18.78 16.45 25.54
CA PRO A 186 18.66 15.04 25.15
C PRO A 186 18.62 14.86 23.62
N ASN A 187 19.58 15.45 22.92
CA ASN A 187 19.66 15.45 21.46
C ASN A 187 20.67 14.45 20.89
N GLY A 188 21.48 13.78 21.72
CA GLY A 188 22.53 12.86 21.26
C GLY A 188 23.69 13.58 20.58
N ILE A 189 23.92 14.83 20.96
CA ILE A 189 24.98 15.67 20.44
C ILE A 189 25.82 16.14 21.62
N THR A 190 27.13 16.00 21.50
CA THR A 190 28.11 16.56 22.44
C THR A 190 28.67 17.86 21.86
N PHE A 191 28.67 18.94 22.62
CA PHE A 191 29.44 20.13 22.29
C PHE A 191 30.93 19.87 22.51
N THR A 192 31.75 20.15 21.49
CA THR A 192 33.20 19.85 21.48
C THR A 192 34.09 21.09 21.51
N GLY A 193 33.59 22.26 21.12
CA GLY A 193 34.40 23.47 21.13
C GLY A 193 33.65 24.73 20.69
N LEU A 194 34.21 25.88 21.07
CA LEU A 194 33.76 27.19 20.64
C LEU A 194 34.99 28.04 20.32
N GLU A 195 35.03 28.55 19.09
CA GLU A 195 36.08 29.44 18.60
C GLU A 195 35.47 30.80 18.32
N TYR A 196 36.05 31.87 18.87
CA TYR A 196 35.53 33.22 18.71
C TYR A 196 36.17 33.91 17.52
N ASP A 197 35.33 34.52 16.69
CA ASP A 197 35.79 35.48 15.69
C ASP A 197 36.01 36.83 16.39
N ARG A 198 37.17 37.44 16.15
CA ARG A 198 37.54 38.73 16.72
C ARG A 198 37.92 39.72 15.63
N ASP A 199 37.61 40.99 15.84
CA ASP A 199 38.10 42.07 14.98
C ASP A 199 39.54 42.48 15.35
N ASP A 200 40.07 43.46 14.62
CA ASP A 200 41.43 43.99 14.82
C ASP A 200 41.62 44.63 16.21
N ALA A 201 40.54 45.04 16.88
CA ALA A 201 40.58 45.57 18.25
C ALA A 201 40.55 44.44 19.31
N GLY A 202 40.38 43.18 18.88
CA GLY A 202 40.26 42.02 19.74
C GLY A 202 38.85 41.79 20.27
N ASP A 203 37.86 42.57 19.81
CA ASP A 203 36.47 42.44 20.21
C ASP A 203 35.81 41.25 19.52
N VAL A 204 35.04 40.46 20.26
CA VAL A 204 34.30 39.32 19.72
C VAL A 204 33.20 39.79 18.78
N THR A 205 33.26 39.36 17.52
CA THR A 205 32.31 39.69 16.46
C THR A 205 31.41 38.52 16.07
N GLY A 206 31.81 37.28 16.37
CA GLY A 206 31.08 36.06 16.05
C GLY A 206 31.68 34.85 16.75
N ALA A 207 31.19 33.66 16.43
CA ALA A 207 31.80 32.42 16.89
C ALA A 207 31.44 31.20 16.02
N THR A 208 32.34 30.22 16.00
CA THR A 208 32.10 28.88 15.45
C THR A 208 31.91 27.90 16.59
N LEU A 209 30.76 27.24 16.63
CA LEU A 209 30.44 26.17 17.57
C LEU A 209 30.72 24.82 16.91
N SER A 210 31.38 23.92 17.64
CA SER A 210 31.68 22.57 17.20
C SER A 210 30.90 21.56 18.03
N PHE A 211 30.35 20.57 17.35
CA PHE A 211 29.54 19.52 17.92
C PHE A 211 29.94 18.16 17.35
N ARG A 212 29.70 17.09 18.11
CA ARG A 212 29.84 15.71 17.67
C ARG A 212 28.54 14.96 17.91
N ASN A 213 28.07 14.24 16.91
CA ASN A 213 26.96 13.31 17.07
C ASN A 213 27.45 12.07 17.84
N ASP A 214 26.79 11.73 18.94
CA ASP A 214 27.22 10.64 19.82
C ASP A 214 26.95 9.25 19.22
N GLU A 215 25.98 9.13 18.30
CA GLU A 215 25.62 7.89 17.62
C GLU A 215 26.55 7.60 16.43
N THR A 216 26.81 8.61 15.59
CA THR A 216 27.59 8.44 14.35
C THR A 216 29.07 8.80 14.49
N GLY A 217 29.43 9.57 15.52
CA GLY A 217 30.76 10.16 15.69
C GLY A 217 31.06 11.32 14.73
N GLU A 218 30.12 11.73 13.88
CA GLU A 218 30.31 12.81 12.92
C GLU A 218 30.45 14.16 13.64
N GLU A 219 31.44 14.94 13.24
CA GLU A 219 31.63 16.31 13.70
C GLU A 219 30.89 17.30 12.80
N SER A 220 30.32 18.33 13.39
CA SER A 220 29.63 19.41 12.69
C SER A 220 29.95 20.75 13.32
N THR A 221 29.96 21.80 12.51
CA THR A 221 30.18 23.17 12.99
C THR A 221 29.00 24.06 12.63
N THR A 222 28.73 25.03 13.50
CA THR A 222 27.70 26.07 13.29
C THR A 222 28.34 27.43 13.48
N TRP A 223 28.27 28.27 12.45
CA TRP A 223 28.83 29.61 12.49
C TRP A 223 27.77 30.65 12.89
N ILE A 224 28.14 31.54 13.81
CA ILE A 224 27.34 32.65 14.29
C ILE A 224 28.05 33.95 13.92
N ASN A 225 27.50 34.66 12.94
CA ASN A 225 28.20 35.76 12.25
C ASN A 225 28.05 37.12 12.95
N SER A 226 27.44 37.16 14.15
CA SER A 226 27.28 38.41 14.89
C SER A 226 27.33 38.19 16.40
N LYS A 227 27.98 39.12 17.12
CA LYS A 227 28.02 39.18 18.58
C LYS A 227 26.61 39.17 19.18
N ARG A 228 25.66 39.84 18.51
CA ARG A 228 24.26 39.90 18.95
C ARG A 228 23.59 38.53 18.92
N ASP A 229 23.79 37.78 17.84
CA ASP A 229 23.19 36.45 17.71
C ASP A 229 23.89 35.44 18.63
N LEU A 230 25.19 35.61 18.87
CA LEU A 230 25.95 34.86 19.86
C LEU A 230 25.43 35.10 21.28
N MET A 231 25.21 36.36 21.67
CA MET A 231 24.59 36.71 22.95
C MET A 231 23.18 36.11 23.07
N GLY A 232 22.37 36.20 22.01
CA GLY A 232 21.04 35.58 22.00
C GLY A 232 21.07 34.06 22.17
N LEU A 233 22.08 33.38 21.61
CA LEU A 233 22.31 31.95 21.80
C LEU A 233 22.70 31.62 23.25
N ILE A 234 23.64 32.38 23.81
CA ILE A 234 24.09 32.23 25.20
C ILE A 234 22.93 32.44 26.17
N GLU A 235 22.17 33.52 26.01
CA GLU A 235 20.97 33.79 26.82
C GLU A 235 19.93 32.68 26.68
N ALA A 236 19.73 32.14 25.47
CA ALA A 236 18.79 31.04 25.26
C ALA A 236 19.26 29.72 25.90
N ALA A 237 20.57 29.46 25.91
CA ALA A 237 21.14 28.26 26.54
C ALA A 237 21.20 28.36 28.06
N ALA A 238 21.35 29.57 28.61
CA ALA A 238 21.25 29.84 30.04
C ALA A 238 19.80 29.81 30.55
N ASP A 239 18.80 29.91 29.66
CA ASP A 239 17.38 29.95 30.00
C ASP A 239 16.77 28.55 30.11
N PRO A 240 16.50 28.05 31.34
CA PRO A 240 16.08 26.67 31.51
C PRO A 240 14.67 26.42 30.98
N LEU A 241 13.82 27.45 30.92
CA LEU A 241 12.49 27.31 30.32
C LEU A 241 12.61 27.08 28.82
N LYS A 242 13.45 27.86 28.12
CA LYS A 242 13.69 27.64 26.69
C LYS A 242 14.32 26.27 26.41
N VAL A 243 15.25 25.84 27.24
CA VAL A 243 15.87 24.51 27.10
C VAL A 243 14.85 23.39 27.31
N PHE A 244 13.99 23.52 28.31
CA PHE A 244 12.89 22.58 28.52
C PHE A 244 11.90 22.57 27.36
N GLU A 245 11.46 23.73 26.89
CA GLU A 245 10.57 23.85 25.73
C GLU A 245 11.18 23.20 24.47
N GLN A 246 12.47 23.43 24.23
CA GLN A 246 13.21 22.80 23.14
C GLN A 246 13.30 21.29 23.30
N THR A 247 13.53 20.79 24.52
CA THR A 247 13.54 19.36 24.84
C THR A 247 12.18 18.72 24.54
N GLN A 248 11.09 19.36 24.99
CA GLN A 248 9.73 18.91 24.74
C GLN A 248 9.40 18.92 23.24
N GLN A 249 9.88 19.91 22.49
CA GLN A 249 9.72 19.95 21.04
C GLN A 249 10.45 18.80 20.36
N LEU A 250 11.68 18.50 20.77
CA LEU A 250 12.46 17.37 20.26
C LEU A 250 11.79 16.03 20.58
N GLU A 251 11.26 15.84 21.80
CA GLU A 251 10.49 14.65 22.16
C GLU A 251 9.25 14.48 21.26
N ARG A 252 8.48 15.55 21.05
CA ARG A 252 7.31 15.54 20.17
C ARG A 252 7.69 15.22 18.72
N ALA A 253 8.80 15.77 18.23
CA ALA A 253 9.30 15.49 16.89
C ALA A 253 9.72 14.02 16.74
N LYS A 254 10.45 13.47 17.72
CA LYS A 254 10.84 12.05 17.75
C LYS A 254 9.61 11.13 17.81
N ALA A 255 8.64 11.44 18.66
CA ALA A 255 7.39 10.70 18.76
C ALA A 255 6.60 10.74 17.43
N ALA A 256 6.46 11.92 16.82
CA ALA A 256 5.79 12.07 15.53
C ALA A 256 6.51 11.30 14.41
N GLN A 257 7.84 11.29 14.39
CA GLN A 257 8.61 10.51 13.42
C GLN A 257 8.41 9.00 13.63
N SER A 258 8.47 8.53 14.87
CA SER A 258 8.23 7.11 15.19
C SER A 258 6.82 6.66 14.79
N ALA A 259 5.81 7.51 14.99
CA ALA A 259 4.44 7.24 14.58
C ALA A 259 4.29 7.16 13.05
N LYS A 260 5.00 8.01 12.30
CA LYS A 260 5.04 7.93 10.83
C LYS A 260 5.68 6.63 10.35
N THR A 261 6.83 6.28 10.90
CA THR A 261 7.51 5.01 10.55
C THR A 261 6.64 3.81 10.87
N GLN A 262 5.97 3.79 12.03
CA GLN A 262 5.04 2.71 12.38
C GLN A 262 3.85 2.64 11.41
N ALA A 263 3.29 3.79 11.02
CA ALA A 263 2.19 3.83 10.06
C ALA A 263 2.60 3.32 8.66
N GLU A 264 3.86 3.54 8.25
CA GLU A 264 4.43 3.00 7.01
C GLU A 264 4.59 1.48 7.10
N ILE A 265 5.14 0.97 8.21
CA ILE A 265 5.25 -0.48 8.48
C ILE A 265 3.87 -1.14 8.48
N ASP A 266 2.89 -0.55 9.16
CA ASP A 266 1.53 -1.08 9.20
C ASP A 266 0.87 -1.09 7.83
N LYS A 267 1.21 -0.12 6.97
CA LYS A 267 0.76 -0.10 5.58
C LYS A 267 1.39 -1.23 4.77
N GLU A 268 2.70 -1.40 4.87
CA GLU A 268 3.41 -2.49 4.18
C GLU A 268 2.90 -3.87 4.62
N ASN A 269 2.65 -4.06 5.92
CA ASN A 269 2.05 -5.29 6.44
C ASN A 269 0.65 -5.56 5.89
N ARG A 270 -0.18 -4.51 5.73
CA ARG A 270 -1.51 -4.65 5.10
C ARG A 270 -1.40 -5.02 3.63
N ASP A 271 -0.47 -4.41 2.91
CA ASP A 271 -0.24 -4.69 1.49
C ASP A 271 0.23 -6.15 1.30
N HIS A 272 1.15 -6.63 2.13
CA HIS A 272 1.57 -8.03 2.14
C HIS A 272 0.44 -9.00 2.49
N ALA A 273 -0.38 -8.68 3.50
CA ALA A 273 -1.54 -9.51 3.86
C ALA A 273 -2.53 -9.62 2.70
N TRP A 274 -2.76 -8.52 1.98
CA TRP A 274 -3.60 -8.49 0.78
C TRP A 274 -3.01 -9.32 -0.36
N GLU A 275 -1.70 -9.20 -0.62
CA GLU A 275 -1.02 -10.01 -1.63
C GLU A 275 -1.07 -11.50 -1.31
N ALA A 276 -0.86 -11.88 -0.05
CA ALA A 276 -0.98 -13.26 0.40
C ALA A 276 -2.41 -13.80 0.25
N GLN A 277 -3.42 -12.99 0.61
CA GLN A 277 -4.82 -13.35 0.41
C GLN A 277 -5.14 -13.55 -1.06
N LYS A 278 -4.68 -12.63 -1.93
CA LYS A 278 -4.87 -12.75 -3.38
C LYS A 278 -4.22 -14.02 -3.94
N ALA A 279 -2.98 -14.31 -3.54
CA ALA A 279 -2.30 -15.54 -3.94
C ALA A 279 -3.05 -16.80 -3.47
N GLY A 280 -3.63 -16.78 -2.27
CA GLY A 280 -4.47 -17.86 -1.76
C GLY A 280 -5.75 -18.07 -2.59
N ILE A 281 -6.43 -16.99 -2.97
CA ILE A 281 -7.61 -17.03 -3.85
C ILE A 281 -7.23 -17.56 -5.23
N ASP A 282 -6.13 -17.08 -5.82
CA ASP A 282 -5.66 -17.53 -7.13
C ASP A 282 -5.29 -19.02 -7.12
N GLN A 283 -4.67 -19.51 -6.04
CA GLN A 283 -4.39 -20.92 -5.85
C GLN A 283 -5.67 -21.76 -5.72
N GLN A 284 -6.64 -21.28 -4.95
CA GLN A 284 -7.93 -21.96 -4.80
C GLN A 284 -8.68 -22.04 -6.13
N ASN A 285 -8.78 -20.92 -6.85
CA ASN A 285 -9.41 -20.87 -8.18
C ASN A 285 -8.74 -21.84 -9.16
N LYS A 286 -7.40 -21.97 -9.10
CA LYS A 286 -6.66 -22.92 -9.93
C LYS A 286 -6.98 -24.38 -9.57
N LEU A 287 -7.07 -24.70 -8.28
CA LEU A 287 -7.42 -26.05 -7.83
C LEU A 287 -8.86 -26.41 -8.20
N GLU A 288 -9.81 -25.48 -8.06
CA GLU A 288 -11.20 -25.65 -8.48
C GLU A 288 -11.31 -25.86 -10.00
N ALA A 289 -10.58 -25.07 -10.79
CA ALA A 289 -10.52 -25.24 -12.24
C ALA A 289 -9.96 -26.62 -12.64
N GLN A 290 -8.90 -27.08 -11.98
CA GLN A 290 -8.32 -28.41 -12.20
C GLN A 290 -9.30 -29.53 -11.80
N GLY A 291 -9.99 -29.38 -10.67
CA GLY A 291 -11.02 -30.32 -10.22
C GLY A 291 -12.18 -30.44 -11.22
N ASN A 292 -12.70 -29.30 -11.67
CA ASN A 292 -13.76 -29.25 -12.67
C ASN A 292 -13.31 -29.89 -14.00
N GLN A 293 -12.08 -29.63 -14.44
CA GLN A 293 -11.53 -30.25 -15.65
C GLN A 293 -11.42 -31.78 -15.52
N SER A 294 -11.01 -32.29 -14.36
CA SER A 294 -10.96 -33.74 -14.12
C SER A 294 -12.35 -34.36 -14.22
N MET A 295 -13.36 -33.74 -13.60
CA MET A 295 -14.74 -34.23 -13.66
C MET A 295 -15.29 -34.22 -15.09
N LEU A 296 -14.96 -33.19 -15.89
CA LEU A 296 -15.33 -33.14 -17.31
C LEU A 296 -14.68 -34.27 -18.10
N ASN A 297 -13.38 -34.53 -17.88
CA ASN A 297 -12.66 -35.61 -18.55
C ASN A 297 -13.24 -36.99 -18.17
N ASP A 298 -13.57 -37.21 -16.89
CA ASP A 298 -14.18 -38.46 -16.40
C ASP A 298 -15.59 -38.65 -16.99
N ALA A 299 -16.38 -37.58 -17.06
CA ALA A 299 -17.70 -37.59 -17.68
C ALA A 299 -17.63 -37.89 -19.18
N GLU A 300 -16.67 -37.31 -19.89
CA GLU A 300 -16.42 -37.59 -21.31
C GLU A 300 -15.98 -39.04 -21.53
N ALA A 301 -15.07 -39.55 -20.72
CA ALA A 301 -14.63 -40.94 -20.77
C ALA A 301 -15.79 -41.92 -20.51
N ALA A 302 -16.63 -41.63 -19.50
CA ALA A 302 -17.82 -42.42 -19.22
C ALA A 302 -18.85 -42.37 -20.35
N ALA A 303 -19.08 -41.19 -20.95
CA ALA A 303 -19.97 -41.04 -22.09
C ALA A 303 -19.46 -41.82 -23.32
N LYS A 304 -18.15 -41.78 -23.57
CA LYS A 304 -17.50 -42.55 -24.64
C LYS A 304 -17.66 -44.06 -24.41
N ALA A 305 -17.44 -44.53 -23.18
CA ALA A 305 -17.63 -45.94 -22.83
C ALA A 305 -19.09 -46.39 -22.99
N ARG A 306 -20.07 -45.56 -22.60
CA ARG A 306 -21.50 -45.86 -22.81
C ARG A 306 -21.85 -45.93 -24.30
N ARG A 307 -21.38 -44.99 -25.11
CA ARG A 307 -21.60 -45.01 -26.58
C ARG A 307 -21.02 -46.28 -27.22
N ALA A 308 -19.83 -46.70 -26.78
CA ALA A 308 -19.22 -47.94 -27.27
C ALA A 308 -20.03 -49.19 -26.86
N ALA A 309 -20.62 -49.20 -25.67
CA ALA A 309 -21.45 -50.31 -25.19
C ALA A 309 -22.85 -50.36 -25.85
N GLU A 310 -23.48 -49.21 -26.10
CA GLU A 310 -24.84 -49.13 -26.66
C GLU A 310 -24.90 -49.39 -28.17
N ASN A 311 -23.79 -49.24 -28.90
CA ASN A 311 -23.78 -49.36 -30.35
C ASN A 311 -22.49 -50.03 -30.88
N PRO A 312 -22.29 -51.34 -30.64
CA PRO A 312 -21.09 -52.06 -31.07
C PRO A 312 -20.92 -52.14 -32.60
N THR A 313 -21.94 -51.75 -33.37
CA THR A 313 -21.92 -51.70 -34.84
C THR A 313 -21.50 -50.33 -35.40
N LEU A 314 -21.44 -49.26 -34.58
CA LEU A 314 -21.03 -47.93 -35.06
C LEU A 314 -19.55 -47.90 -35.44
N ASP A 315 -18.69 -48.62 -34.70
CA ASP A 315 -17.27 -48.75 -35.03
C ASP A 315 -17.05 -49.48 -36.36
N ASN A 316 -17.90 -50.47 -36.68
CA ASN A 316 -17.90 -51.11 -37.99
C ASN A 316 -18.36 -50.17 -39.10
N LYS A 317 -19.34 -49.29 -38.84
CA LYS A 317 -19.81 -48.32 -39.83
C LYS A 317 -18.76 -47.25 -40.13
N VAL A 318 -18.11 -46.69 -39.11
CA VAL A 318 -17.02 -45.70 -39.31
C VAL A 318 -15.84 -46.33 -40.04
N ALA A 319 -15.49 -47.58 -39.71
CA ALA A 319 -14.44 -48.32 -40.42
C ALA A 319 -14.82 -48.63 -41.87
N GLN A 320 -16.07 -49.00 -42.16
CA GLN A 320 -16.56 -49.23 -43.52
C GLN A 320 -16.62 -47.93 -44.35
N ASP A 321 -17.13 -46.83 -43.78
CA ASP A 321 -17.19 -45.52 -44.44
C ASP A 321 -15.77 -44.98 -44.71
N THR A 322 -14.83 -45.22 -43.80
CA THR A 322 -13.43 -44.86 -43.99
C THR A 322 -12.79 -45.71 -45.09
N ALA A 323 -13.01 -47.03 -45.10
CA ALA A 323 -12.50 -47.92 -46.15
C ALA A 323 -13.05 -47.55 -47.54
N ALA A 324 -14.32 -47.18 -47.64
CA ALA A 324 -14.95 -46.71 -48.88
C ALA A 324 -14.33 -45.39 -49.37
N LYS A 325 -14.15 -44.42 -48.48
CA LYS A 325 -13.51 -43.12 -48.79
C LYS A 325 -12.06 -43.30 -49.26
N VAL A 326 -11.32 -44.19 -48.60
CA VAL A 326 -9.95 -44.57 -49.00
C VAL A 326 -9.95 -45.18 -50.41
N ALA A 327 -10.86 -46.11 -50.71
CA ALA A 327 -10.95 -46.75 -52.03
C ALA A 327 -11.24 -45.74 -53.16
N ILE A 328 -12.14 -44.78 -52.91
CA ILE A 328 -12.48 -43.73 -53.88
C ILE A 328 -11.26 -42.83 -54.12
N LEU A 329 -10.56 -42.37 -53.07
CA LEU A 329 -9.36 -41.54 -53.25
C LEU A 329 -8.26 -42.26 -54.04
N LYS A 330 -8.05 -43.56 -53.81
CA LYS A 330 -7.10 -44.35 -54.60
C LYS A 330 -7.47 -44.39 -56.08
N GLN A 331 -8.77 -44.48 -56.40
CA GLN A 331 -9.25 -44.47 -57.79
C GLN A 331 -8.95 -43.15 -58.50
N TYR A 332 -8.90 -42.03 -57.77
CA TYR A 332 -8.50 -40.72 -58.31
C TYR A 332 -6.98 -40.47 -58.26
N GLY A 333 -6.18 -41.50 -57.93
CA GLY A 333 -4.71 -41.44 -58.00
C GLY A 333 -4.01 -40.84 -56.79
N TYR A 334 -4.71 -40.65 -55.66
CA TYR A 334 -4.09 -40.18 -54.43
C TYR A 334 -3.21 -41.27 -53.80
N SER A 335 -2.03 -40.90 -53.28
CA SER A 335 -1.12 -41.80 -52.58
C SER A 335 -1.63 -42.17 -51.18
N ASP A 336 -1.18 -43.28 -50.60
CA ASP A 336 -1.57 -43.69 -49.24
C ASP A 336 -1.24 -42.63 -48.17
N ASP A 337 -0.13 -41.90 -48.35
CA ASP A 337 0.29 -40.82 -47.45
C ASP A 337 -0.62 -39.58 -47.56
N ASP A 338 -1.12 -39.28 -48.77
CA ASP A 338 -2.07 -38.17 -48.99
C ASP A 338 -3.46 -38.53 -48.49
N ILE A 339 -3.87 -39.78 -48.68
CA ILE A 339 -5.11 -40.33 -48.16
C ILE A 339 -5.14 -40.23 -46.64
N ALA A 340 -4.06 -40.60 -45.94
CA ALA A 340 -3.99 -40.50 -44.49
C ALA A 340 -4.21 -39.07 -43.96
N LYS A 341 -3.79 -38.05 -44.71
CA LYS A 341 -3.99 -36.63 -44.36
C LYS A 341 -5.41 -36.14 -44.70
N LEU A 342 -6.01 -36.68 -45.75
CA LEU A 342 -7.33 -36.26 -46.24
C LEU A 342 -8.49 -36.92 -45.48
N VAL A 343 -8.35 -38.18 -45.08
CA VAL A 343 -9.43 -38.97 -44.46
C VAL A 343 -10.08 -38.30 -43.24
N PRO A 344 -9.35 -37.73 -42.26
CA PRO A 344 -9.99 -37.07 -41.12
C PRO A 344 -10.92 -35.92 -41.52
N ASN A 345 -10.52 -35.12 -42.52
CA ASN A 345 -11.32 -34.00 -43.01
C ASN A 345 -12.53 -34.47 -43.83
N LEU A 346 -12.39 -35.58 -44.56
CA LEU A 346 -13.47 -36.18 -45.37
C LEU A 346 -14.55 -36.86 -44.52
N LEU A 347 -14.22 -37.26 -43.29
CA LEU A 347 -15.21 -37.79 -42.35
C LEU A 347 -16.18 -36.71 -41.85
N ASP A 348 -15.75 -35.44 -41.81
CA ASP A 348 -16.54 -34.30 -41.32
C ASP A 348 -17.39 -33.61 -42.41
N ILE A 349 -17.19 -33.99 -43.68
CA ILE A 349 -18.09 -33.68 -44.80
C ILE A 349 -19.26 -34.68 -44.76
N SER A 350 -20.00 -34.67 -43.66
CA SER A 350 -21.03 -35.66 -43.34
C SER A 350 -22.37 -35.40 -44.03
N ASP A 351 -23.20 -36.44 -44.05
CA ASP A 351 -24.59 -36.41 -44.50
C ASP A 351 -25.42 -35.41 -43.69
N GLY A 352 -26.16 -34.53 -44.41
CA GLY A 352 -27.05 -33.53 -43.84
C GLY A 352 -26.77 -32.09 -44.28
N LYS A 353 -25.59 -31.80 -44.84
CA LYS A 353 -25.31 -30.51 -45.47
C LYS A 353 -25.83 -30.49 -46.93
N PRO A 354 -26.35 -29.37 -47.43
CA PRO A 354 -26.72 -29.23 -48.84
C PRO A 354 -25.54 -29.54 -49.77
N MET A 355 -25.83 -30.16 -50.93
CA MET A 355 -24.81 -30.66 -51.86
C MET A 355 -23.77 -29.60 -52.26
N ASN A 356 -24.18 -28.35 -52.47
CA ASN A 356 -23.26 -27.25 -52.78
C ASN A 356 -22.24 -27.00 -51.67
N GLN A 357 -22.65 -27.04 -50.40
CA GLN A 357 -21.73 -26.87 -49.26
C GLN A 357 -20.77 -28.05 -49.11
N ARG A 358 -21.23 -29.27 -49.42
CA ARG A 358 -20.39 -30.48 -49.43
C ARG A 358 -19.32 -30.37 -50.54
N VAL A 359 -19.72 -29.94 -51.73
CA VAL A 359 -18.81 -29.70 -52.87
C VAL A 359 -17.79 -28.63 -52.52
N GLU A 360 -18.20 -27.47 -51.99
CA GLU A 360 -17.27 -26.40 -51.61
C GLU A 360 -16.27 -26.84 -50.52
N ALA A 361 -16.73 -27.55 -49.49
CA ALA A 361 -15.87 -28.07 -48.44
C ALA A 361 -14.86 -29.10 -48.98
N LEU A 362 -15.30 -29.96 -49.91
CA LEU A 362 -14.44 -30.96 -50.52
C LEU A 362 -13.41 -30.31 -51.46
N VAL A 363 -13.83 -29.37 -52.31
CA VAL A 363 -12.91 -28.59 -53.16
C VAL A 363 -11.87 -27.89 -52.31
N LYS A 364 -12.27 -27.23 -51.21
CA LYS A 364 -11.32 -26.57 -50.29
C LYS A 364 -10.33 -27.57 -49.69
N THR A 365 -10.80 -28.74 -49.29
CA THR A 365 -9.96 -29.78 -48.68
C THR A 365 -8.98 -30.37 -49.69
N LEU A 366 -9.44 -30.69 -50.90
CA LEU A 366 -8.59 -31.22 -51.96
C LEU A 366 -7.58 -30.19 -52.46
N SER A 367 -7.99 -28.93 -52.65
CA SER A 367 -7.09 -27.84 -53.05
C SER A 367 -6.04 -27.50 -51.98
N ALA A 368 -6.39 -27.58 -50.68
CA ALA A 368 -5.44 -27.34 -49.59
C ALA A 368 -4.39 -28.44 -49.43
N ASN A 369 -4.65 -29.64 -49.96
CA ASN A 369 -3.77 -30.80 -49.87
C ASN A 369 -3.22 -31.24 -51.24
N ASP A 370 -3.45 -30.46 -52.30
CA ASP A 370 -2.93 -30.74 -53.63
C ASP A 370 -1.42 -30.46 -53.68
N LEU A 371 -0.63 -31.49 -53.96
CA LEU A 371 0.85 -31.42 -53.95
C LEU A 371 1.46 -30.76 -55.21
N GLY A 372 0.64 -30.17 -56.08
CA GLY A 372 1.12 -29.20 -57.09
C GLY A 372 1.75 -29.77 -58.37
N GLY A 373 1.35 -30.98 -58.80
CA GLY A 373 1.76 -31.56 -60.10
C GLY A 373 1.16 -30.86 -61.33
N SER A 374 1.63 -31.19 -62.54
CA SER A 374 1.09 -30.66 -63.81
C SER A 374 -0.41 -30.92 -63.99
N ASP A 375 -0.92 -32.00 -63.39
CA ASP A 375 -2.33 -32.40 -63.43
C ASP A 375 -3.05 -32.23 -62.07
N GLY A 376 -2.45 -31.46 -61.15
CA GLY A 376 -2.95 -31.25 -59.79
C GLY A 376 -4.37 -30.70 -59.73
N PHE A 377 -5.13 -31.11 -58.71
CA PHE A 377 -6.54 -30.74 -58.52
C PHE A 377 -6.74 -29.21 -58.53
N SER A 378 -5.85 -28.47 -57.86
CA SER A 378 -5.88 -27.00 -57.76
C SER A 378 -5.67 -26.28 -59.10
N ARG A 379 -5.11 -26.96 -60.11
CA ARG A 379 -4.87 -26.41 -61.45
C ARG A 379 -6.01 -26.65 -62.44
N LYS A 380 -6.96 -27.53 -62.09
CA LYS A 380 -8.17 -27.76 -62.89
C LYS A 380 -9.08 -26.53 -62.85
N SER A 381 -9.95 -26.36 -63.85
CA SER A 381 -10.89 -25.24 -63.83
C SER A 381 -11.84 -25.35 -62.62
N PRO A 382 -12.40 -24.24 -62.12
CA PRO A 382 -13.35 -24.31 -61.00
C PRO A 382 -14.55 -25.25 -61.29
N GLU A 383 -14.98 -25.32 -62.54
CA GLU A 383 -16.04 -26.21 -63.00
C GLU A 383 -15.60 -27.69 -62.94
N GLU A 384 -14.37 -27.99 -63.35
CA GLU A 384 -13.80 -29.34 -63.24
C GLU A 384 -13.55 -29.76 -61.79
N GLN A 385 -13.09 -28.84 -60.93
CA GLN A 385 -12.91 -29.08 -59.50
C GLN A 385 -14.25 -29.38 -58.83
N ALA A 386 -15.28 -28.58 -59.12
CA ALA A 386 -16.63 -28.80 -58.61
C ALA A 386 -17.21 -30.13 -59.12
N LYS A 387 -16.99 -30.48 -60.38
CA LYS A 387 -17.42 -31.76 -60.96
C LYS A 387 -16.75 -32.96 -60.29
N ILE A 388 -15.43 -32.94 -60.12
CA ILE A 388 -14.69 -34.02 -59.45
C ILE A 388 -15.15 -34.16 -57.99
N ALA A 389 -15.31 -33.05 -57.27
CA ALA A 389 -15.81 -33.07 -55.90
C ALA A 389 -17.25 -33.63 -55.83
N PHE A 390 -18.12 -33.23 -56.76
CA PHE A 390 -19.48 -33.75 -56.85
C PHE A 390 -19.51 -35.25 -57.14
N ASP A 391 -18.73 -35.73 -58.12
CA ASP A 391 -18.62 -37.14 -58.47
C ASP A 391 -18.11 -37.98 -57.29
N MET A 392 -17.11 -37.46 -56.55
CA MET A 392 -16.60 -38.10 -55.33
C MET A 392 -17.66 -38.17 -54.23
N ILE A 393 -18.45 -37.12 -54.03
CA ILE A 393 -19.53 -37.11 -53.04
C ILE A 393 -20.61 -38.12 -53.42
N GLN A 394 -21.00 -38.19 -54.70
CA GLN A 394 -21.97 -39.18 -55.16
C GLN A 394 -21.46 -40.61 -55.02
N ALA A 395 -20.18 -40.85 -55.29
CA ALA A 395 -19.55 -42.15 -55.06
C ALA A 395 -19.60 -42.54 -53.58
N ILE A 396 -19.28 -41.62 -52.66
CA ILE A 396 -19.37 -41.83 -51.20
C ILE A 396 -20.82 -42.13 -50.77
N ASP A 397 -21.78 -41.36 -51.29
CA ASP A 397 -23.21 -41.51 -50.96
C ASP A 397 -23.79 -42.83 -51.50
N SER A 398 -23.31 -43.31 -52.65
CA SER A 398 -23.71 -44.61 -53.20
C SER A 398 -23.22 -45.79 -52.37
N VAL A 399 -22.00 -45.73 -51.82
CA VAL A 399 -21.45 -46.82 -51.00
C VAL A 399 -22.10 -46.86 -49.62
N SER A 400 -22.39 -45.69 -49.03
CA SER A 400 -23.07 -45.59 -47.74
C SER A 400 -24.56 -45.99 -47.80
N SER A 401 -25.23 -45.74 -48.92
CA SER A 401 -26.62 -46.20 -49.13
C SER A 401 -26.73 -47.69 -49.43
N GLN A 402 -25.72 -48.30 -50.08
CA GLN A 402 -25.70 -49.74 -50.35
C GLN A 402 -25.43 -50.59 -49.10
N SER A 403 -24.80 -50.01 -48.08
CA SER A 403 -24.59 -50.64 -46.77
C SER A 403 -25.83 -50.54 -45.85
N GLN A 404 -26.80 -49.67 -46.15
CA GLN A 404 -28.07 -49.58 -45.41
C GLN A 404 -29.11 -50.64 -45.78
N SER A 405 -29.02 -51.28 -46.96
CA SER A 405 -30.07 -52.18 -47.46
C SER A 405 -29.97 -53.64 -46.97
N SER A 406 -28.98 -53.99 -46.15
CA SER A 406 -28.70 -55.37 -45.73
C SER A 406 -29.02 -55.71 -44.26
N SER A 407 -29.60 -54.79 -43.48
CA SER A 407 -29.81 -54.98 -42.03
C SER A 407 -31.24 -54.75 -41.53
N SER A 408 -32.25 -55.30 -42.21
CA SER A 408 -33.65 -55.21 -41.76
C SER A 408 -34.44 -56.51 -41.83
N GLN A 409 -34.08 -57.54 -41.07
CA GLN A 409 -35.06 -58.54 -40.61
C GLN A 409 -34.60 -59.34 -39.39
N ALA A 410 -34.86 -58.85 -38.17
CA ALA A 410 -35.15 -59.69 -37.00
C ALA A 410 -35.61 -58.86 -35.77
N GLY A 411 -36.92 -58.91 -35.50
CA GLY A 411 -37.51 -59.11 -34.17
C GLY A 411 -37.32 -58.03 -33.09
N GLN A 412 -38.37 -57.22 -32.88
CA GLN A 412 -38.61 -56.51 -31.63
C GLN A 412 -39.97 -56.96 -31.05
N PRO A 413 -40.06 -57.41 -29.78
CA PRO A 413 -41.33 -57.52 -29.05
C PRO A 413 -41.64 -56.25 -28.25
N PRO A 414 -42.88 -56.06 -27.79
CA PRO A 414 -43.45 -54.75 -27.50
C PRO A 414 -43.24 -54.24 -26.07
N ALA A 415 -43.46 -52.93 -25.97
CA ALA A 415 -43.32 -52.06 -24.81
C ALA A 415 -44.20 -52.42 -23.60
N GLN A 416 -43.73 -52.04 -22.40
CA GLN A 416 -44.56 -51.93 -21.21
C GLN A 416 -44.27 -50.64 -20.45
N GLN A 417 -45.31 -49.82 -20.34
CA GLN A 417 -45.41 -48.59 -19.54
C GLN A 417 -45.44 -48.91 -18.04
N SER A 418 -44.68 -48.16 -17.24
CA SER A 418 -44.97 -47.88 -15.82
C SER A 418 -44.26 -46.56 -15.48
N ALA A 419 -44.98 -45.44 -15.30
CA ALA A 419 -45.70 -45.03 -14.09
C ALA A 419 -44.76 -45.00 -12.87
N GLY A 420 -44.16 -43.83 -12.61
CA GLY A 420 -43.52 -43.52 -11.33
C GLY A 420 -44.56 -43.43 -10.21
N PRO A 421 -44.11 -43.46 -8.95
CA PRO A 421 -44.23 -42.23 -8.17
C PRO A 421 -43.12 -41.99 -7.14
N GLY A 422 -42.95 -40.72 -6.77
CA GLY A 422 -42.96 -40.33 -5.36
C GLY A 422 -41.62 -40.33 -4.62
N LEU A 423 -40.94 -39.19 -4.65
CA LEU A 423 -40.08 -38.76 -3.55
C LEU A 423 -40.96 -38.44 -2.34
N THR A 424 -40.69 -39.09 -1.21
CA THR A 424 -41.15 -38.66 0.12
C THR A 424 -39.92 -38.43 1.00
N PRO A 425 -39.88 -37.33 1.78
CA PRO A 425 -38.84 -37.10 2.78
C PRO A 425 -39.21 -37.78 4.10
N PRO A 426 -38.25 -38.33 4.88
CA PRO A 426 -38.53 -38.76 6.24
C PRO A 426 -38.58 -37.56 7.20
N ALA A 427 -39.67 -37.51 7.97
CA ALA A 427 -39.84 -36.64 9.12
C ALA A 427 -39.29 -37.29 10.41
N ALA A 428 -38.67 -36.44 11.22
CA ALA A 428 -38.63 -36.39 12.70
C ALA A 428 -38.52 -37.69 13.51
N ASP A 429 -37.39 -37.81 14.22
CA ASP A 429 -37.33 -38.47 15.53
C ASP A 429 -37.03 -37.42 16.63
N GLN A 430 -37.72 -37.58 17.76
CA GLN A 430 -37.74 -36.68 18.91
C GLN A 430 -36.63 -37.06 19.88
N GLY A 431 -35.80 -36.10 20.28
CA GLY A 431 -34.81 -36.26 21.34
C GLY A 431 -34.59 -34.96 22.09
N THR A 432 -35.27 -34.83 23.22
CA THR A 432 -35.21 -33.72 24.18
C THR A 432 -33.80 -33.49 24.74
N ALA A 433 -33.25 -32.27 24.56
CA ALA A 433 -32.23 -31.71 25.45
C ALA A 433 -32.26 -30.16 25.39
N LYS A 434 -32.39 -29.54 26.56
CA LYS A 434 -32.38 -28.10 26.82
C LYS A 434 -30.99 -27.52 26.57
N GLY A 435 -30.91 -26.42 25.81
CA GLY A 435 -29.72 -25.57 25.70
C GLY A 435 -29.99 -24.40 24.75
N GLY A 436 -30.06 -23.18 25.30
CA GLY A 436 -30.63 -21.99 24.65
C GLY A 436 -29.99 -21.59 23.32
N ARG A 437 -30.84 -21.33 22.33
CA ARG A 437 -30.49 -20.59 21.10
C ARG A 437 -30.86 -19.13 21.28
N VAL A 438 -29.85 -18.27 21.15
CA VAL A 438 -29.97 -16.82 21.07
C VAL A 438 -30.64 -16.50 19.72
N SER A 439 -31.80 -15.83 19.74
CA SER A 439 -32.41 -15.32 18.51
C SER A 439 -31.51 -14.21 17.95
N ALA A 440 -30.98 -14.41 16.75
CA ALA A 440 -30.30 -13.34 16.02
C ALA A 440 -31.35 -12.34 15.54
N GLY A 441 -31.54 -11.25 16.29
CA GLY A 441 -32.35 -10.12 15.86
C GLY A 441 -31.74 -9.45 14.63
N ILE A 442 -32.59 -8.80 13.84
CA ILE A 442 -32.16 -8.12 12.61
C ILE A 442 -31.48 -6.80 13.02
N PRO A 443 -30.20 -6.58 12.66
CA PRO A 443 -29.54 -5.32 12.94
C PRO A 443 -30.17 -4.21 12.09
N PHE A 444 -30.72 -3.19 12.75
CA PHE A 444 -31.30 -2.02 12.13
C PHE A 444 -30.44 -0.80 12.46
N TYR A 445 -30.13 0.02 11.46
CA TYR A 445 -29.35 1.24 11.64
C TYR A 445 -30.30 2.39 12.00
N ASP A 446 -30.18 2.94 13.22
CA ASP A 446 -30.98 4.09 13.65
C ASP A 446 -30.32 5.40 13.16
N PRO A 447 -30.94 6.11 12.19
CA PRO A 447 -30.34 7.30 11.60
C PRO A 447 -30.32 8.51 12.53
N LYS A 448 -31.03 8.48 13.67
CA LYS A 448 -31.02 9.59 14.64
C LYS A 448 -29.85 9.47 15.62
N THR A 449 -29.43 8.26 15.95
CA THR A 449 -28.40 8.00 16.95
C THR A 449 -27.08 7.54 16.35
N GLY A 450 -27.06 7.14 15.07
CA GLY A 450 -25.87 6.69 14.36
C GLY A 450 -25.33 5.34 14.85
N LYS A 451 -26.16 4.56 15.55
CA LYS A 451 -25.80 3.26 16.12
C LYS A 451 -26.63 2.14 15.51
N VAL A 452 -26.03 0.96 15.41
CA VAL A 452 -26.75 -0.27 15.03
C VAL A 452 -27.48 -0.79 16.26
N VAL A 453 -28.80 -0.95 16.15
CA VAL A 453 -29.66 -1.45 17.21
C VAL A 453 -30.26 -2.78 16.74
N ILE A 454 -30.21 -3.80 17.58
CA ILE A 454 -30.75 -5.12 17.26
C ILE A 454 -32.21 -5.14 17.71
N ILE A 455 -33.15 -5.25 16.75
CA ILE A 455 -34.57 -5.37 17.04
C ILE A 455 -34.91 -6.87 17.06
N ASN A 456 -35.29 -7.36 18.23
CA ASN A 456 -35.91 -8.68 18.36
C ASN A 456 -37.43 -8.51 18.15
N PRO A 457 -38.08 -9.34 17.32
CA PRO A 457 -39.53 -9.29 17.16
C PRO A 457 -40.28 -9.62 18.45
#